data_AF-A0A2V9I3Z3-F1
#
_entry.id   AF-A0A2V9I3Z3-F1
#
_cell.length_a   1.000
_cell.length_b   1.000
_cell.length_c   1.000
_cell.angle_alpha   90.00
_cell.angle_beta   90.00
_cell.angle_gamma   90.00
#
_symmetry.space_group_name_H-M   'P 1'
#
loop_
_entity.id
_entity.type
_entity.pdbx_description
1 polymer ?
#
loop_
_entity_poly.entity_id
_entity_poly.type
_entity_poly.pdbx_seq_one_letter_code
_entity_poly.pdbx_strand_id
1 'polypeptide(L)'
;QLVTQAAKVQATKVTIDGLIADAGGGAIVINVGKVAGVTLGMRLAVERPGREIKDPATGKVLRKITTPVGEIEVTELDEVSAVAKGVSGQGFKVGDIVKSKD
;
A
#
# COMPACT_ATOMS: atom_id res chain seq x y z
N GLN A 1 35.82 1.06 32.23
CA GLN A 1 35.38 0.00 31.30
C GLN A 1 34.05 0.46 30.70
N LEU A 2 34.07 0.95 29.46
CA LEU A 2 32.93 1.60 28.83
C LEU A 2 32.05 0.55 28.14
N VAL A 3 30.76 0.60 28.44
CA VAL A 3 29.73 -0.35 28.01
C VAL A 3 29.25 0.07 26.62
N THR A 4 29.57 -0.70 25.59
CA THR A 4 29.00 -0.54 24.25
C THR A 4 27.70 -1.35 24.16
N GLN A 5 26.56 -0.69 24.33
CA GLN A 5 25.28 -1.25 23.87
C GLN A 5 25.08 -0.88 22.40
N ALA A 6 25.17 -1.88 21.53
CA ALA A 6 24.70 -1.78 20.16
C ALA A 6 23.16 -1.68 20.18
N ALA A 7 22.64 -0.49 19.90
CA ALA A 7 21.22 -0.30 19.67
C ALA A 7 20.81 -1.12 18.43
N LYS A 8 20.11 -2.23 18.64
CA LYS A 8 19.38 -2.94 17.58
C LYS A 8 18.27 -2.02 17.10
N VAL A 9 18.55 -1.26 16.04
CA VAL A 9 17.52 -0.57 15.27
C VAL A 9 16.69 -1.66 14.59
N GLN A 10 15.63 -2.09 15.26
CA GLN A 10 14.57 -2.85 14.65
C GLN A 10 13.95 -1.91 13.64
N ALA A 11 14.24 -2.10 12.35
CA ALA A 11 13.56 -1.38 11.28
C ALA A 11 12.06 -1.62 11.47
N THR A 12 11.35 -0.61 11.98
CA THR A 12 9.89 -0.63 12.03
C THR A 12 9.46 -0.75 10.59
N LYS A 13 9.01 -1.94 10.21
CA LYS A 13 8.55 -2.23 8.86
C LYS A 13 7.45 -1.22 8.56
N VAL A 14 7.74 -0.26 7.68
CA VAL A 14 6.77 0.76 7.30
C VAL A 14 5.77 0.04 6.41
N THR A 15 4.69 -0.45 7.01
CA THR A 15 3.58 -1.02 6.28
C THR A 15 2.82 0.12 5.63
N ILE A 16 2.92 0.21 4.31
CA ILE A 16 2.12 1.14 3.54
C ILE A 16 0.76 0.48 3.33
N ASP A 17 -0.30 1.16 3.77
CA ASP A 17 -1.69 0.78 3.51
C ASP A 17 -2.42 2.00 2.94
N GLY A 18 -2.76 1.93 1.66
CA GLY A 18 -3.44 3.00 0.93
C GLY A 18 -4.49 2.45 -0.04
N LEU A 19 -5.11 3.37 -0.77
CA LEU A 19 -6.11 3.11 -1.80
C LEU A 19 -5.76 3.90 -3.06
N ILE A 20 -6.13 3.35 -4.21
CA ILE A 20 -6.16 4.10 -5.47
C ILE A 20 -7.30 5.13 -5.39
N ALA A 21 -6.93 6.40 -5.51
CA ALA A 21 -7.85 7.54 -5.55
C ALA A 21 -8.30 7.87 -6.97
N ASP A 22 -7.42 7.67 -7.97
CA ASP A 22 -7.74 7.81 -9.40
C ASP A 22 -6.95 6.80 -10.24
N ALA A 23 -7.55 6.30 -11.32
CA ALA A 23 -6.92 5.38 -12.27
C ALA A 23 -7.36 5.73 -13.69
N GLY A 24 -6.87 6.85 -14.21
CA GLY A 24 -7.20 7.37 -15.53
C GLY A 24 -5.96 7.81 -16.31
N GLY A 25 -6.06 7.81 -17.65
CA GLY A 25 -5.04 8.42 -18.50
C GLY A 25 -3.64 7.82 -18.44
N GLY A 26 -3.49 6.61 -17.89
CA GLY A 26 -2.19 5.94 -17.72
C GLY A 26 -1.46 6.28 -16.41
N ALA A 27 -1.99 7.21 -15.63
CA ALA A 27 -1.51 7.53 -14.29
C ALA A 27 -2.43 6.92 -13.22
N ILE A 28 -1.85 6.55 -12.08
CA ILE A 28 -2.55 5.98 -10.94
C ILE A 28 -2.24 6.87 -9.74
N VAL A 29 -3.25 7.52 -9.17
CA VAL A 29 -3.08 8.35 -7.98
C VAL A 29 -3.44 7.53 -6.75
N ILE A 30 -2.58 7.53 -5.73
CA ILE A 30 -2.81 6.86 -4.46
C ILE A 30 -2.92 7.87 -3.32
N ASN A 31 -3.76 7.56 -2.33
CA ASN A 31 -4.03 8.45 -1.18
C ASN A 31 -2.99 8.34 -0.04
N VAL A 32 -1.78 7.92 -0.36
CA VAL A 32 -0.65 7.79 0.57
C VAL A 32 0.60 8.39 -0.09
N GLY A 33 1.36 9.17 0.67
CA GLY A 33 2.53 9.92 0.18
C GLY A 33 3.72 9.86 1.14
N LYS A 34 4.58 10.89 1.10
CA LYS A 34 5.82 10.98 1.92
C LYS A 34 5.57 10.71 3.39
N VAL A 35 4.50 11.27 3.96
CA VAL A 35 4.23 11.15 5.40
C VAL A 35 3.91 9.72 5.81
N ALA A 36 3.43 8.89 4.89
CA ALA A 36 3.22 7.47 5.11
C ALA A 36 4.50 6.64 4.89
N GLY A 37 5.59 7.25 4.40
CA GLY A 37 6.85 6.58 4.08
C GLY A 37 6.96 6.07 2.65
N VAL A 38 6.07 6.51 1.75
CA VAL A 38 6.19 6.24 0.31
C VAL A 38 7.41 6.97 -0.25
N THR A 39 8.18 6.30 -1.12
CA THR A 39 9.35 6.88 -1.79
C THR A 39 9.24 6.80 -3.31
N LEU A 40 9.97 7.66 -4.01
CA LEU A 40 10.03 7.66 -5.48
C LEU A 40 10.67 6.37 -5.99
N GLY A 41 10.07 5.72 -6.98
CA GLY A 41 10.50 4.42 -7.50
C GLY A 41 10.08 3.23 -6.63
N MET A 42 9.40 3.46 -5.50
CA MET A 42 8.89 2.38 -4.67
C MET A 42 7.83 1.59 -5.41
N ARG A 43 7.90 0.26 -5.28
CA ARG A 43 6.90 -0.64 -5.86
C ARG A 43 5.89 -1.08 -4.82
N LEU A 44 4.63 -1.00 -5.20
CA LEU A 44 3.49 -1.29 -4.35
C LEU A 44 2.63 -2.36 -5.01
N ALA A 45 2.23 -3.36 -4.22
CA ALA A 45 1.26 -4.35 -4.65
C ALA A 45 -0.13 -3.73 -4.63
N VAL A 46 -0.92 -4.03 -5.67
CA VAL A 46 -2.32 -3.62 -5.76
C VAL A 46 -3.22 -4.83 -5.63
N GLU A 47 -4.19 -4.74 -4.73
CA GLU A 47 -5.19 -5.78 -4.50
C GLU A 47 -6.60 -5.21 -4.55
N ARG A 48 -7.52 -5.97 -5.09
CA ARG A 48 -8.93 -5.60 -5.16
C ARG A 48 -9.64 -6.06 -3.90
N PRO A 49 -10.31 -5.17 -3.16
CA PRO A 49 -11.17 -5.59 -2.05
C PRO A 49 -12.28 -6.49 -2.60
N GLY A 50 -12.41 -7.67 -1.99
CA GLY A 50 -13.48 -8.61 -2.25
C GLY A 50 -14.44 -8.67 -1.06
N ARG A 51 -14.70 -9.88 -0.58
CA ARG A 51 -15.62 -10.10 0.56
C ARG A 51 -14.90 -9.97 1.91
N GLU A 52 -15.60 -9.45 2.89
CA GLU A 52 -15.20 -9.51 4.29
C GLU A 52 -15.87 -10.72 4.97
N ILE A 53 -15.08 -11.52 5.66
CA ILE A 53 -15.57 -12.60 6.52
C ILE A 53 -15.81 -11.99 7.88
N LYS A 54 -17.07 -12.02 8.34
CA LYS A 54 -17.47 -11.50 9.64
C LYS A 54 -17.80 -12.63 10.60
N ASP A 55 -17.55 -12.40 11.88
CA ASP A 55 -18.00 -13.28 12.94
C ASP A 55 -19.54 -13.24 13.02
N PRO A 56 -20.25 -14.39 12.97
CA PRO A 56 -21.70 -14.41 12.90
C PRO A 56 -22.38 -14.00 14.22
N ALA A 57 -21.68 -14.07 15.34
CA ALA A 57 -22.22 -13.72 16.65
C ALA A 57 -22.02 -12.23 16.99
N THR A 58 -20.90 -11.63 16.56
CA THR A 58 -20.47 -10.28 16.96
C THR A 58 -20.46 -9.27 15.82
N GLY A 59 -20.53 -9.72 14.56
CA GLY A 59 -20.43 -8.87 13.37
C GLY A 59 -19.03 -8.32 13.10
N LYS A 60 -18.02 -8.67 13.91
CA LYS A 60 -16.64 -8.21 13.74
C LYS A 60 -16.02 -8.77 12.46
N VAL A 61 -15.30 -7.94 11.71
CA VAL A 61 -14.54 -8.38 10.53
C VAL A 61 -13.36 -9.22 11.01
N LEU A 62 -13.34 -10.49 10.61
CA LEU A 62 -12.27 -11.43 10.93
C LEU A 62 -11.19 -11.43 9.84
N ARG A 63 -11.60 -11.31 8.58
CA ARG A 63 -10.67 -11.36 7.45
C ARG A 63 -11.24 -10.62 6.25
N LYS A 64 -10.40 -9.91 5.51
CA LYS A 64 -10.72 -9.41 4.19
C LYS A 64 -10.11 -10.33 3.15
N ILE A 65 -10.94 -10.81 2.23
CA ILE A 65 -10.46 -11.53 1.06
C ILE A 65 -10.20 -10.49 -0.01
N THR A 66 -8.96 -10.42 -0.46
CA THR A 66 -8.52 -9.55 -1.54
C THR A 66 -8.04 -10.41 -2.70
N THR A 67 -8.09 -9.85 -3.91
CA THR A 67 -7.58 -10.51 -5.11
C THR A 67 -6.41 -9.69 -5.66
N PRO A 68 -5.25 -10.29 -5.97
CA PRO A 68 -4.15 -9.54 -6.57
C PRO A 68 -4.58 -8.97 -7.92
N VAL A 69 -4.33 -7.68 -8.14
CA VAL A 69 -4.60 -6.98 -9.41
C VAL A 69 -3.31 -6.80 -10.19
N GLY A 70 -2.24 -6.39 -9.50
CA GLY A 70 -0.97 -6.06 -10.15
C GLY A 70 -0.01 -5.33 -9.23
N GLU A 71 0.92 -4.61 -9.84
CA GLU A 71 1.96 -3.83 -9.17
C GLU A 71 2.09 -2.46 -9.82
N ILE A 72 2.31 -1.44 -9.00
CA ILE A 72 2.52 -0.06 -9.44
C ILE A 72 3.86 0.45 -8.92
N GLU A 73 4.45 1.39 -9.66
CA GLU A 73 5.71 2.06 -9.30
C GLU A 73 5.47 3.55 -9.17
N VAL A 74 5.87 4.12 -8.04
CA VAL A 74 5.70 5.55 -7.75
C VAL A 74 6.60 6.37 -8.65
N THR A 75 6.01 7.31 -9.40
CA THR A 75 6.68 8.21 -10.34
C THR A 75 6.70 9.66 -9.89
N GLU A 76 5.75 10.06 -9.03
CA GLU A 76 5.70 11.39 -8.42
C GLU A 76 5.19 11.28 -6.99
N LEU A 77 5.61 12.20 -6.13
CA LEU A 77 5.43 12.04 -4.71
C LEU A 77 5.12 13.37 -4.02
N ASP A 78 3.93 13.43 -3.42
CA ASP A 78 3.46 14.54 -2.59
C ASP A 78 3.55 14.19 -1.10
N GLU A 79 3.13 15.12 -0.24
CA GLU A 79 3.09 14.87 1.21
C GLU A 79 2.12 13.75 1.56
N VAL A 80 0.88 13.85 1.09
CA VAL A 80 -0.23 12.94 1.46
C VAL A 80 -0.68 12.01 0.33
N SER A 81 -0.14 12.19 -0.88
CA SER A 81 -0.47 11.42 -2.07
C SER A 81 0.77 11.06 -2.88
N ALA A 82 0.59 10.18 -3.87
CA ALA A 82 1.60 9.89 -4.86
C ALA A 82 0.96 9.55 -6.20
N VAL A 83 1.70 9.79 -7.28
CA VAL A 83 1.36 9.31 -8.62
C VAL A 83 2.25 8.12 -8.93
N ALA A 84 1.66 7.10 -9.53
CA ALA A 84 2.31 5.88 -9.92
C ALA A 84 1.91 5.46 -11.33
N LYS A 85 2.72 4.59 -11.93
CA LYS A 85 2.41 3.89 -13.18
C LYS A 85 2.24 2.40 -12.91
N GLY A 86 1.42 1.72 -13.71
CA GLY A 86 1.32 0.26 -13.70
C GLY A 86 2.63 -0.39 -14.17
N VAL A 87 3.13 -1.36 -13.40
CA VAL A 87 4.29 -2.21 -13.74
C VAL A 87 3.83 -3.57 -14.26
N SER A 88 2.82 -4.15 -13.62
CA SER A 88 2.22 -5.42 -14.02
C SER A 88 0.75 -5.46 -13.62
N GLY A 89 -0.04 -6.29 -14.30
CA GLY A 89 -1.48 -6.27 -14.13
C GLY A 89 -2.14 -5.13 -14.90
N GLN A 90 -3.47 -5.12 -14.92
CA GLN A 90 -4.26 -4.19 -15.70
C GLN A 90 -5.64 -3.98 -15.08
N GLY A 91 -6.35 -2.93 -15.52
CA GLY A 91 -7.69 -2.64 -15.04
C GLY A 91 -7.72 -2.19 -13.59
N PHE A 92 -6.67 -1.49 -13.14
CA PHE A 92 -6.64 -0.76 -11.88
C PHE A 92 -7.83 0.19 -11.81
N LYS A 93 -8.43 0.33 -10.62
CA LYS A 93 -9.58 1.21 -10.43
C LYS A 93 -9.55 1.86 -9.05
N VAL A 94 -10.31 2.93 -8.93
CA VAL A 94 -10.55 3.61 -7.65
C VAL A 94 -11.05 2.62 -6.60
N GLY A 95 -10.45 2.67 -5.40
CA GLY A 95 -10.76 1.80 -4.27
C GLY A 95 -10.01 0.47 -4.25
N ASP A 96 -9.16 0.16 -5.23
CA ASP A 96 -8.19 -0.92 -5.07
C ASP A 96 -7.18 -0.56 -3.95
N ILE A 97 -6.79 -1.56 -3.17
CA ILE A 97 -5.87 -1.46 -2.03
C ILE A 97 -4.44 -1.45 -2.55
N VAL A 98 -3.62 -0.57 -1.97
CA VAL A 98 -2.21 -0.41 -2.30
C VAL A 98 -1.39 -0.70 -1.05
N LYS A 99 -0.46 -1.65 -1.14
CA LYS A 99 0.38 -2.02 -0.01
C LYS A 99 1.83 -2.30 -0.36
N SER A 100 2.72 -2.05 0.59
CA SER A 100 4.14 -2.43 0.47
C SER A 100 4.26 -3.96 0.43
N LYS A 101 5.10 -4.48 -0.49
CA LYS A 101 5.50 -5.89 -0.40
C LYS A 101 6.37 -6.06 0.85
N ASP A 102 5.92 -6.98 1.70
CA ASP A 102 6.61 -7.40 2.91
C ASP A 102 7.98 -8.03 2.64
#